data_AF-A0A2H3IWX2-F1
#
_entry.id   AF-A0A2H3IWX2-F1
#
_cell.length_a   1.000
_cell.length_b   1.000
_cell.length_c   1.000
_cell.angle_alpha   90.00
_cell.angle_beta   90.00
_cell.angle_gamma   90.00
#
_symmetry.space_group_name_H-M   'P 1'
#
loop_
_entity.id
_entity.type
_entity.pdbx_description
1 polymer ?
#
loop_
_entity_poly.entity_id
_entity_poly.type
_entity_poly.pdbx_seq_one_letter_code
_entity_poly.pdbx_strand_id
1 'polypeptide(L)'
;MASARAGFALITPASRGIGFALARQLLVHTDLPVCATARKECGTVHDKLVKSVDSKRDAAKRVMVLEADVTNESSISALASQLRQQYKDIPLRLALTIPGILRVEKSPSQLDYENALECFKVNSLGPLLLMKHLNTFLPTKSAQPFSTNSSSPSSEEPPFELPSHAIYAMMAARVGSISDNSLGGWYSYRASKSAVFQLAKTFDLYLRTRSADKALAVALHPGTVRTDFTRDYWELTMASTQKYSLVGKPIGLDGFGLMRLTWPMAPLPDSQTFPILKTALSVGMTVWNGADFYGTPVNNSLHLISRYLTAHPEDADKFVLCIKSGLRDHATYKMDCSPAGLREFALRALDILNGTMSKIDVFGLSRVDPNVPVEESVKALAELRDEGKIGGIQLTEVRAETIRRAASVTKIDMVEAEISLWSTEVFSNGVAKACAEHGIILVAHTPLGGGILTGKYESWDDLPAIMKSRPRFAPENFENNVKLIKKVKEMASSKGCTPAQLALSWIKKKGSEPGMPVIVPVVGARTPETVLENAKDVELTDTDMKQLQDILQSFPVQGDRWPAGPAKLNEY
;
A
#
# COMPACT_ATOMS: atom_id res chain seq x y z
N MET A 1 -0.97 -12.35 43.80
CA MET A 1 -0.39 -13.60 43.28
C MET A 1 -1.19 -14.02 42.06
N ALA A 2 -0.54 -14.45 40.99
CA ALA A 2 -1.22 -14.89 39.78
C ALA A 2 -1.85 -16.27 39.99
N SER A 3 -3.07 -16.47 39.50
CA SER A 3 -3.70 -17.80 39.49
C SER A 3 -3.06 -18.66 38.40
N ALA A 4 -2.86 -19.96 38.66
CA ALA A 4 -2.44 -20.94 37.66
C ALA A 4 -3.33 -20.93 36.40
N ARG A 5 -4.59 -20.49 36.52
CA ARG A 5 -5.54 -20.36 35.40
C ARG A 5 -5.27 -19.17 34.45
N ALA A 6 -4.48 -18.18 34.86
CA ALA A 6 -4.17 -17.01 34.03
C ALA A 6 -2.86 -17.18 33.25
N GLY A 7 -1.91 -17.95 33.79
CA GLY A 7 -0.54 -18.07 33.27
C GLY A 7 0.27 -16.78 33.42
N PHE A 8 1.47 -16.76 32.85
CA PHE A 8 2.32 -15.56 32.77
C PHE A 8 2.83 -15.31 31.33
N ALA A 9 3.27 -14.09 31.06
CA ALA A 9 3.90 -13.70 29.80
C ALA A 9 5.41 -13.49 29.97
N LEU A 10 6.20 -13.86 28.97
CA LEU A 10 7.65 -13.65 28.89
C LEU A 10 8.01 -12.92 27.60
N ILE A 11 8.84 -11.87 27.70
CA ILE A 11 9.36 -11.11 26.55
C ILE A 11 10.88 -11.04 26.63
N THR A 12 11.56 -11.52 25.59
CA THR A 12 13.02 -11.58 25.57
C THR A 12 13.65 -11.18 24.23
N PRO A 13 14.49 -10.12 24.18
CA PRO A 13 14.68 -9.06 25.18
C PRO A 13 13.55 -8.01 25.15
N ALA A 14 13.46 -7.18 26.19
CA ALA A 14 12.49 -6.09 26.36
C ALA A 14 13.13 -4.77 26.82
N SER A 15 14.45 -4.61 26.66
CA SER A 15 15.16 -3.40 27.09
C SER A 15 14.84 -2.15 26.25
N ARG A 16 14.42 -2.32 24.99
CA ARG A 16 14.08 -1.25 24.04
C ARG A 16 13.26 -1.78 22.85
N GLY A 17 12.86 -0.88 21.96
CA GLY A 17 12.25 -1.21 20.66
C GLY A 17 10.96 -2.05 20.79
N ILE A 18 10.81 -3.02 19.89
CA ILE A 18 9.60 -3.88 19.82
C ILE A 18 9.35 -4.60 21.15
N GLY A 19 10.37 -5.13 21.81
CA GLY A 19 10.19 -5.88 23.06
C GLY A 19 9.67 -5.04 24.20
N PHE A 20 10.22 -3.82 24.35
CA PHE A 20 9.73 -2.86 25.34
C PHE A 20 8.27 -2.48 25.06
N ALA A 21 7.94 -2.20 23.79
CA ALA A 21 6.58 -1.86 23.39
C ALA A 21 5.59 -3.02 23.66
N LEU A 22 5.95 -4.26 23.31
CA LEU A 22 5.11 -5.43 23.57
C LEU A 22 4.91 -5.70 25.06
N ALA A 23 5.97 -5.56 25.88
CA ALA A 23 5.86 -5.67 27.33
C ALA A 23 4.91 -4.61 27.90
N ARG A 24 5.02 -3.36 27.44
CA ARG A 24 4.09 -2.28 27.81
C ARG A 24 2.65 -2.61 27.41
N GLN A 25 2.41 -3.08 26.18
CA GLN A 25 1.06 -3.41 25.72
C GLN A 25 0.43 -4.52 26.56
N LEU A 26 1.19 -5.56 26.93
CA LEU A 26 0.69 -6.59 27.83
C LEU A 26 0.36 -6.04 29.22
N LEU A 27 1.14 -5.09 29.73
CA LEU A 27 0.83 -4.43 30.99
C LEU A 27 -0.43 -3.54 30.88
N VAL A 28 -0.64 -2.87 29.75
CA VAL A 28 -1.81 -2.01 29.55
C VAL A 28 -3.09 -2.84 29.39
N HIS A 29 -3.06 -3.87 28.54
CA HIS A 29 -4.28 -4.53 28.07
C HIS A 29 -4.57 -5.88 28.72
N THR A 30 -3.67 -6.39 29.57
CA THR A 30 -3.86 -7.66 30.27
C THR A 30 -3.58 -7.54 31.75
N ASP A 31 -4.14 -8.48 32.51
CA ASP A 31 -3.85 -8.65 33.93
C ASP A 31 -2.76 -9.72 34.17
N LEU A 32 -2.06 -10.15 33.11
CA LEU A 32 -0.97 -11.13 33.23
C LEU A 32 0.20 -10.55 34.05
N PRO A 33 0.87 -11.40 34.84
CA PRO A 33 2.26 -11.16 35.21
C PRO A 33 3.13 -11.15 33.96
N VAL A 34 4.04 -10.19 33.89
CA VAL A 34 4.93 -9.98 32.75
C VAL A 34 6.37 -10.10 33.21
N CYS A 35 7.07 -11.12 32.73
CA CYS A 35 8.52 -11.20 32.83
C CYS A 35 9.13 -10.59 31.56
N ALA A 36 9.76 -9.43 31.70
CA ALA A 36 10.63 -8.85 30.69
C ALA A 36 12.08 -9.31 30.94
N THR A 37 12.93 -9.24 29.91
CA THR A 37 14.36 -9.48 30.09
C THR A 37 15.23 -8.40 29.47
N ALA A 38 16.41 -8.19 30.02
CA ALA A 38 17.42 -7.28 29.48
C ALA A 38 18.81 -7.92 29.67
N ARG A 39 19.78 -7.57 28.82
CA ARG A 39 21.16 -8.05 28.99
C ARG A 39 21.87 -7.43 30.20
N LYS A 40 21.44 -6.22 30.59
CA LYS A 40 22.00 -5.41 31.67
C LYS A 40 20.98 -4.35 32.08
N GLU A 41 21.26 -3.64 33.18
CA GLU A 41 20.46 -2.49 33.65
C GLU A 41 18.98 -2.83 33.89
N CYS A 42 18.70 -4.04 34.39
CA CYS A 42 17.35 -4.56 34.57
C CYS A 42 16.47 -3.64 35.42
N GLY A 43 17.01 -3.02 36.47
CA GLY A 43 16.29 -2.04 37.30
C GLY A 43 15.84 -0.81 36.51
N THR A 44 16.70 -0.26 35.65
CA THR A 44 16.34 0.87 34.79
C THR A 44 15.26 0.51 33.78
N VAL A 45 15.33 -0.68 33.18
CA VAL A 45 14.30 -1.17 32.25
C VAL A 45 12.97 -1.36 32.99
N HIS A 46 13.01 -1.92 34.20
CA HIS A 46 11.84 -2.09 35.06
C HIS A 46 11.16 -0.73 35.31
N ASP A 47 11.92 0.26 35.79
CA ASP A 47 11.37 1.58 36.12
C ASP A 47 10.77 2.28 34.89
N LYS A 48 11.39 2.11 33.72
CA LYS A 48 10.85 2.62 32.45
C LYS A 48 9.53 1.95 32.08
N LEU A 49 9.43 0.63 32.21
CA LEU A 49 8.18 -0.09 31.93
C LEU A 49 7.06 0.35 32.87
N VAL A 50 7.34 0.43 34.17
CA VAL A 50 6.38 0.88 35.19
C VAL A 50 5.91 2.31 34.89
N LYS A 51 6.82 3.24 34.61
CA LYS A 51 6.47 4.64 34.29
C LYS A 51 5.69 4.80 32.98
N SER A 52 5.77 3.82 32.07
CA SER A 52 5.12 3.89 30.75
C SER A 52 3.63 3.50 30.74
N VAL A 53 3.12 3.05 31.89
CA VAL A 53 1.75 2.52 32.06
C VAL A 53 1.02 3.32 33.13
N ASP A 54 -0.28 3.57 32.94
CA ASP A 54 -1.14 4.24 33.93
C ASP A 54 -1.07 3.52 35.29
N SER A 55 -0.97 4.29 36.37
CA SER A 55 -0.90 3.80 37.75
C SER A 55 -2.10 2.91 38.11
N LYS A 56 -3.27 3.10 37.48
CA LYS A 56 -4.47 2.27 37.67
C LYS A 56 -4.30 0.81 37.25
N ARG A 57 -3.29 0.47 36.46
CA ARG A 57 -3.03 -0.91 36.00
C ARG A 57 -2.08 -1.68 36.91
N ASP A 58 -1.62 -1.11 38.02
CA ASP A 58 -0.76 -1.80 39.01
C ASP A 58 0.51 -2.43 38.38
N ALA A 59 1.07 -1.81 37.34
CA ALA A 59 2.16 -2.37 36.53
C ALA A 59 3.39 -2.76 37.38
N ALA A 60 3.73 -1.97 38.40
CA ALA A 60 4.83 -2.23 39.34
C ALA A 60 4.73 -3.56 40.08
N LYS A 61 3.50 -4.07 40.30
CA LYS A 61 3.27 -5.37 40.97
C LYS A 61 3.29 -6.54 40.01
N ARG A 62 3.18 -6.28 38.70
CA ARG A 62 3.00 -7.31 37.66
C ARG A 62 4.22 -7.50 36.77
N VAL A 63 5.08 -6.49 36.65
CA VAL A 63 6.29 -6.59 35.83
C VAL A 63 7.50 -6.98 36.68
N MET A 64 8.31 -7.90 36.15
CA MET A 64 9.67 -8.13 36.61
C MET A 64 10.62 -8.06 35.42
N VAL A 65 11.87 -7.65 35.65
CA VAL A 65 12.91 -7.64 34.61
C VAL A 65 14.07 -8.50 35.06
N LEU A 66 14.32 -9.58 34.33
CA LEU A 66 15.40 -10.52 34.60
C LEU A 66 16.55 -10.35 33.61
N GLU A 67 17.76 -10.68 34.05
CA GLU A 67 18.91 -10.68 33.16
C GLU A 67 18.85 -11.87 32.20
N ALA A 68 19.08 -11.62 30.91
CA ALA A 68 19.24 -12.67 29.91
C ALA A 68 20.11 -12.19 28.74
N ASP A 69 21.23 -12.87 28.52
CA ASP A 69 22.01 -12.81 27.28
C ASP A 69 21.74 -14.05 26.45
N VAL A 70 21.05 -13.87 25.33
CA VAL A 70 20.67 -14.96 24.41
C VAL A 70 21.88 -15.61 23.73
N THR A 71 23.06 -14.99 23.80
CA THR A 71 24.32 -15.55 23.27
C THR A 71 25.09 -16.38 24.31
N ASN A 72 24.61 -16.45 25.55
CA ASN A 72 25.22 -17.17 26.65
C ASN A 72 24.22 -18.15 27.27
N GLU A 73 24.40 -19.46 27.04
CA GLU A 73 23.46 -20.47 27.53
C GLU A 73 23.35 -20.48 29.07
N SER A 74 24.44 -20.24 29.80
CA SER A 74 24.39 -20.17 31.26
C SER A 74 23.50 -19.04 31.75
N SER A 75 23.47 -17.90 31.03
CA SER A 75 22.56 -16.79 31.31
C SER A 75 21.09 -17.19 31.08
N ILE A 76 20.79 -17.89 29.97
CA ILE A 76 19.44 -18.42 29.68
C ILE A 76 19.01 -19.46 30.73
N SER A 77 19.92 -20.34 31.15
CA SER A 77 19.67 -21.32 32.20
C SER A 77 19.39 -20.66 33.55
N ALA A 78 20.13 -19.59 33.89
CA ALA A 78 19.89 -18.80 35.08
C ALA A 78 18.52 -18.10 35.04
N LEU A 79 18.13 -17.52 33.89
CA LEU A 79 16.78 -17.00 33.66
C LEU A 79 15.72 -18.07 33.94
N ALA A 80 15.87 -19.27 33.36
CA ALA A 80 14.91 -20.35 33.56
C ALA A 80 14.82 -20.78 35.04
N SER A 81 15.94 -20.84 35.76
CA SER A 81 15.94 -21.15 37.19
C SER A 81 15.19 -20.09 38.01
N GLN A 82 15.39 -18.81 37.72
CA GLN A 82 14.66 -17.71 38.38
C GLN A 82 13.17 -17.75 38.05
N LEU A 83 12.80 -18.02 36.79
CA LEU A 83 11.41 -18.21 36.39
C LEU A 83 10.74 -19.38 37.14
N ARG A 84 11.44 -20.51 37.35
CA ARG A 84 10.90 -21.64 38.14
C ARG A 84 10.65 -21.26 39.60
N GLN A 85 11.51 -20.42 40.17
CA GLN A 85 11.33 -19.93 41.54
C GLN A 85 10.13 -18.99 41.65
N GLN A 86 9.97 -18.07 40.70
CA GLN A 86 8.93 -17.05 40.73
C GLN A 86 7.55 -17.56 40.29
N TYR A 87 7.51 -18.44 39.28
CA TYR A 87 6.30 -18.91 38.63
C TYR A 87 6.11 -20.42 38.83
N LYS A 88 6.39 -20.90 40.06
CA LYS A 88 6.19 -22.31 40.42
C LYS A 88 4.74 -22.72 40.12
N ASP A 89 4.57 -23.76 39.33
CA ASP A 89 3.27 -24.31 38.90
C ASP A 89 2.37 -23.33 38.10
N ILE A 90 2.92 -22.20 37.63
CA ILE A 90 2.21 -21.25 36.76
C ILE A 90 2.74 -21.42 35.33
N PRO A 91 1.91 -21.88 34.37
CA PRO A 91 2.37 -22.13 33.02
C PRO A 91 2.61 -20.82 32.23
N LEU A 92 3.54 -20.90 31.29
CA LEU A 92 3.80 -19.85 30.31
C LEU A 92 2.64 -19.78 29.32
N ARG A 93 1.93 -18.66 29.31
CA ARG A 93 0.80 -18.42 28.41
C ARG A 93 1.23 -17.72 27.13
N LEU A 94 2.19 -16.81 27.20
CA LEU A 94 2.70 -16.10 26.04
C LEU A 94 4.21 -15.94 26.16
N ALA A 95 4.95 -16.46 25.18
CA ALA A 95 6.37 -16.21 25.02
C ALA A 95 6.59 -15.36 23.75
N LEU A 96 7.28 -14.23 23.89
CA LEU A 96 7.72 -13.39 22.80
C LEU A 96 9.25 -13.40 22.77
N THR A 97 9.82 -14.32 22.00
CA THR A 97 11.27 -14.46 21.81
C THR A 97 11.72 -13.70 20.58
N ILE A 98 12.33 -12.54 20.80
CA ILE A 98 12.54 -11.54 19.76
C ILE A 98 13.99 -11.02 19.61
N PRO A 99 15.06 -11.77 19.97
CA PRO A 99 16.41 -11.28 19.72
C PRO A 99 16.63 -11.05 18.21
N GLY A 100 17.40 -10.01 17.91
CA GLY A 100 17.59 -9.55 16.54
C GLY A 100 18.76 -8.58 16.41
N ILE A 101 19.71 -8.88 15.53
CA ILE A 101 20.68 -7.93 14.98
C ILE A 101 20.68 -8.04 13.44
N LEU A 102 20.98 -6.92 12.77
CA LEU A 102 21.14 -6.82 11.33
C LEU A 102 22.55 -6.31 11.04
N ARG A 103 23.28 -7.03 10.18
CA ARG A 103 24.53 -6.58 9.57
C ARG A 103 24.28 -6.40 8.07
N VAL A 104 24.68 -5.25 7.55
CA VAL A 104 24.31 -4.83 6.19
C VAL A 104 25.34 -5.34 5.19
N GLU A 105 24.91 -6.22 4.30
CA GLU A 105 25.73 -6.73 3.19
C GLU A 105 24.99 -6.48 1.87
N LYS A 106 25.41 -5.51 1.06
CA LYS A 106 24.75 -5.17 -0.21
C LYS A 106 25.13 -6.14 -1.35
N SER A 107 26.31 -6.75 -1.27
CA SER A 107 26.83 -7.73 -2.23
C SER A 107 27.49 -8.91 -1.49
N PRO A 108 27.64 -10.08 -2.12
CA PRO A 108 28.29 -11.23 -1.48
C PRO A 108 29.73 -10.93 -1.04
N SER A 109 30.43 -10.02 -1.73
CA SER A 109 31.79 -9.59 -1.37
C SER A 109 31.89 -8.83 -0.04
N GLN A 110 30.77 -8.37 0.52
CA GLN A 110 30.72 -7.69 1.81
C GLN A 110 30.48 -8.65 2.99
N LEU A 111 30.37 -9.96 2.73
CA LEU A 111 30.25 -10.96 3.78
C LEU A 111 31.52 -10.98 4.63
N ASP A 112 31.33 -10.79 5.93
CA ASP A 112 32.37 -10.94 6.94
C ASP A 112 31.99 -12.07 7.90
N TYR A 113 32.97 -12.92 8.21
CA TYR A 113 32.74 -14.14 8.97
C TYR A 113 32.24 -13.85 10.39
N GLU A 114 32.86 -12.90 11.10
CA GLU A 114 32.51 -12.61 12.49
C GLU A 114 31.13 -11.94 12.60
N ASN A 115 30.83 -11.01 11.68
CA ASN A 115 29.51 -10.38 11.60
C ASN A 115 28.41 -11.40 11.26
N ALA A 116 28.67 -12.31 10.31
CA ALA A 116 27.74 -13.37 9.96
C ALA A 116 27.50 -14.30 11.15
N LEU A 117 28.57 -14.74 11.82
CA LEU A 117 28.51 -15.60 12.99
C LEU A 117 27.74 -14.94 14.13
N GLU A 118 27.95 -13.65 14.39
CA GLU A 118 27.20 -12.89 15.38
C GLU A 118 25.70 -12.86 15.04
N CYS A 119 25.34 -12.62 13.76
CA CYS A 119 23.95 -12.67 13.29
C CYS A 119 23.30 -14.02 13.59
N PHE A 120 23.97 -15.14 13.28
CA PHE A 120 23.44 -16.48 13.57
C PHE A 120 23.36 -16.76 15.09
N LYS A 121 24.38 -16.34 15.87
CA LYS A 121 24.37 -16.48 17.33
C LYS A 121 23.16 -15.80 17.96
N VAL A 122 22.87 -14.55 17.58
CA VAL A 122 21.76 -13.78 18.16
C VAL A 122 20.42 -14.17 17.57
N ASN A 123 20.30 -14.23 16.24
CA ASN A 123 19.01 -14.36 15.56
C ASN A 123 18.50 -15.80 15.54
N SER A 124 19.39 -16.80 15.56
CA SER A 124 19.03 -18.22 15.37
C SER A 124 19.35 -19.06 16.60
N LEU A 125 20.61 -19.05 17.05
CA LEU A 125 21.02 -19.84 18.22
C LEU A 125 20.37 -19.33 19.51
N GLY A 126 20.21 -18.02 19.66
CA GLY A 126 19.47 -17.42 20.79
C GLY A 126 18.06 -17.98 20.95
N PRO A 127 17.16 -17.86 19.96
CA PRO A 127 15.83 -18.47 20.01
C PRO A 127 15.86 -19.99 20.20
N LEU A 128 16.82 -20.70 19.60
CA LEU A 128 17.00 -22.14 19.76
C LEU A 128 17.27 -22.53 21.23
N LEU A 129 18.16 -21.81 21.90
CA LEU A 129 18.51 -22.04 23.31
C LEU A 129 17.40 -21.58 24.26
N LEU A 130 16.75 -20.45 23.96
CA LEU A 130 15.55 -20.03 24.69
C LEU A 130 14.46 -21.10 24.65
N MET A 131 14.20 -21.69 23.48
CA MET A 131 13.27 -22.79 23.32
C MET A 131 13.67 -24.02 24.17
N LYS A 132 14.95 -24.41 24.17
CA LYS A 132 15.49 -25.50 25.00
C LYS A 132 15.17 -25.32 26.49
N HIS A 133 15.29 -24.10 27.01
CA HIS A 133 15.11 -23.84 28.44
C HIS A 133 13.68 -23.44 28.83
N LEU A 134 12.90 -22.89 27.91
CA LEU A 134 11.55 -22.38 28.17
C LEU A 134 10.42 -23.36 27.85
N ASN A 135 10.66 -24.41 27.04
CA ASN A 135 9.60 -25.37 26.69
C ASN A 135 8.99 -26.08 27.92
N THR A 136 9.72 -26.17 29.04
CA THR A 136 9.23 -26.82 30.26
C THR A 136 8.11 -26.04 30.96
N PHE A 137 7.94 -24.76 30.65
CA PHE A 137 6.87 -23.92 31.22
C PHE A 137 5.58 -23.98 30.39
N LEU A 138 5.63 -24.50 29.16
CA LEU A 138 4.45 -24.63 28.32
C LEU A 138 3.53 -25.76 28.83
N PRO A 139 2.21 -25.61 28.71
CA PRO A 139 1.25 -26.61 29.17
C PRO A 139 1.43 -27.94 28.43
N THR A 140 1.21 -29.06 29.13
CA THR A 140 1.11 -30.39 28.53
C THR A 140 -0.29 -30.64 28.00
N LYS A 141 -0.48 -31.71 27.22
CA LYS A 141 -1.81 -32.12 26.72
C LYS A 141 -2.86 -32.38 27.82
N SER A 142 -2.43 -32.62 29.06
CA SER A 142 -3.31 -32.83 30.22
C SER A 142 -3.66 -31.55 30.97
N ALA A 143 -3.09 -30.40 30.58
CA ALA A 143 -3.36 -29.13 31.22
C ALA A 143 -4.76 -28.62 30.85
N GLN A 144 -5.40 -27.94 31.80
CA GLN A 144 -6.66 -27.24 31.55
C GLN A 144 -6.42 -26.02 30.65
N PRO A 145 -7.37 -25.67 29.76
CA PRO A 145 -7.29 -24.43 28.97
C PRO A 145 -7.23 -23.18 29.86
N PHE A 146 -6.58 -22.13 29.36
CA PHE A 146 -6.61 -20.81 30.00
C PHE A 146 -7.99 -20.17 29.90
N SER A 147 -8.34 -19.33 30.89
CA SER A 147 -9.57 -18.53 30.83
C SER A 147 -9.46 -17.43 29.77
N THR A 148 -10.52 -17.24 28.99
CA THR A 148 -10.60 -16.24 27.90
C THR A 148 -11.12 -14.87 28.35
N ASN A 149 -11.29 -14.62 29.65
CA ASN A 149 -11.92 -13.38 30.15
C ASN A 149 -11.26 -12.11 29.60
N SER A 150 -12.08 -11.22 29.05
CA SER A 150 -11.73 -9.90 28.55
C SER A 150 -11.35 -8.96 29.70
N SER A 151 -10.14 -8.41 29.69
CA SER A 151 -9.83 -7.23 30.48
C SER A 151 -9.85 -6.01 29.56
N SER A 152 -11.03 -5.42 29.32
CA SER A 152 -11.09 -4.07 28.72
C SER A 152 -12.06 -3.17 29.49
N PRO A 153 -11.61 -2.01 30.01
CA PRO A 153 -12.46 -1.04 30.70
C PRO A 153 -12.81 0.21 29.86
N SER A 154 -12.78 0.18 28.53
CA SER A 154 -13.19 1.34 27.71
C SER A 154 -14.02 0.92 26.49
N SER A 155 -15.18 1.58 26.33
CA SER A 155 -16.24 1.30 25.36
C SER A 155 -15.95 1.68 23.90
N GLU A 156 -14.70 1.99 23.53
CA GLU A 156 -14.35 2.54 22.21
C GLU A 156 -13.39 1.66 21.38
N GLU A 157 -12.80 0.60 21.95
CA GLU A 157 -11.95 -0.35 21.21
C GLU A 157 -12.36 -1.81 21.52
N PRO A 158 -12.26 -2.73 20.53
CA PRO A 158 -12.57 -4.14 20.76
C PRO A 158 -11.68 -4.72 21.88
N PRO A 159 -12.22 -5.62 22.72
CA PRO A 159 -11.49 -6.15 23.88
C PRO A 159 -10.24 -6.93 23.45
N PHE A 160 -9.12 -6.68 24.13
CA PHE A 160 -7.88 -7.45 23.96
C PHE A 160 -8.04 -8.81 24.63
N GLU A 161 -8.36 -9.84 23.84
CA GLU A 161 -8.59 -11.20 24.33
C GLU A 161 -7.38 -12.11 24.07
N LEU A 162 -6.91 -12.77 25.13
CA LEU A 162 -5.89 -13.80 25.01
C LEU A 162 -6.54 -15.17 24.77
N PRO A 163 -6.00 -15.99 23.86
CA PRO A 163 -6.55 -17.30 23.58
C PRO A 163 -6.49 -18.23 24.79
N SER A 164 -7.25 -19.32 24.71
CA SER A 164 -7.32 -20.39 25.71
C SER A 164 -6.11 -21.34 25.71
N HIS A 165 -5.17 -21.15 24.78
CA HIS A 165 -3.94 -21.92 24.63
C HIS A 165 -2.70 -21.02 24.77
N ALA A 166 -1.54 -21.63 25.04
CA ALA A 166 -0.27 -20.92 25.09
C ALA A 166 0.26 -20.61 23.69
N ILE A 167 0.88 -19.44 23.52
CA ILE A 167 1.56 -19.06 22.29
C ILE A 167 3.06 -18.87 22.56
N TYR A 168 3.89 -19.55 21.77
CA TYR A 168 5.32 -19.32 21.71
C TYR A 168 5.68 -18.63 20.39
N ALA A 169 5.81 -17.31 20.40
CA ALA A 169 6.16 -16.54 19.21
C ALA A 169 7.67 -16.30 19.13
N MET A 170 8.24 -16.55 17.95
CA MET A 170 9.62 -16.27 17.60
C MET A 170 9.67 -15.16 16.54
N MET A 171 10.43 -14.09 16.79
CA MET A 171 10.50 -12.96 15.86
C MET A 171 11.34 -13.29 14.64
N ALA A 172 10.67 -13.58 13.54
CA ALA A 172 11.24 -13.72 12.21
C ALA A 172 11.25 -12.37 11.46
N ALA A 173 11.49 -12.41 10.16
CA ALA A 173 11.35 -11.25 9.28
C ALA A 173 10.90 -11.72 7.90
N ARG A 174 9.98 -11.01 7.24
CA ARG A 174 9.50 -11.37 5.88
C ARG A 174 10.66 -11.56 4.89
N VAL A 175 11.72 -10.77 5.01
CA VAL A 175 12.93 -10.90 4.19
C VAL A 175 13.70 -12.22 4.35
N GLY A 176 13.46 -12.96 5.44
CA GLY A 176 13.96 -14.32 5.67
C GLY A 176 12.95 -15.42 5.33
N SER A 177 11.77 -15.08 4.79
CA SER A 177 10.86 -16.10 4.24
C SER A 177 11.41 -16.55 2.90
N ILE A 178 11.65 -17.86 2.73
CA ILE A 178 12.20 -18.40 1.48
C ILE A 178 11.25 -18.14 0.30
N SER A 179 9.93 -18.29 0.52
CA SER A 179 8.92 -18.08 -0.52
C SER A 179 8.70 -16.60 -0.88
N ASP A 180 8.83 -15.69 0.09
CA ASP A 180 8.58 -14.27 -0.13
C ASP A 180 9.84 -13.49 -0.56
N ASN A 181 11.01 -14.14 -0.51
CA ASN A 181 12.25 -13.46 -0.81
C ASN A 181 12.46 -13.27 -2.32
N SER A 182 12.27 -12.03 -2.77
CA SER A 182 12.49 -11.58 -4.15
C SER A 182 13.68 -10.63 -4.31
N LEU A 183 14.50 -10.45 -3.27
CA LEU A 183 15.57 -9.44 -3.21
C LEU A 183 16.92 -10.04 -2.78
N GLY A 184 18.01 -9.41 -3.22
CA GLY A 184 19.37 -9.69 -2.75
C GLY A 184 19.76 -8.92 -1.49
N GLY A 185 21.03 -9.11 -1.06
CA GLY A 185 21.63 -8.42 0.07
C GLY A 185 21.18 -8.93 1.45
N TRP A 186 21.82 -8.43 2.51
CA TRP A 186 21.64 -8.82 3.91
C TRP A 186 21.71 -10.34 4.09
N TYR A 187 22.66 -10.97 3.40
CA TYR A 187 22.78 -12.42 3.27
C TYR A 187 22.73 -13.12 4.64
N SER A 188 23.55 -12.68 5.60
CA SER A 188 23.61 -13.26 6.94
C SER A 188 22.33 -13.04 7.74
N TYR A 189 21.71 -11.86 7.61
CA TYR A 189 20.45 -11.55 8.28
C TYR A 189 19.29 -12.37 7.73
N ARG A 190 19.14 -12.44 6.41
CA ARG A 190 18.08 -13.23 5.76
C ARG A 190 18.23 -14.71 6.07
N ALA A 191 19.43 -15.25 5.97
CA ALA A 191 19.71 -16.65 6.28
C ALA A 191 19.41 -16.97 7.75
N SER A 192 19.90 -16.13 8.68
CA SER A 192 19.63 -16.32 10.11
C SER A 192 18.15 -16.16 10.49
N LYS A 193 17.40 -15.27 9.81
CA LYS A 193 15.93 -15.15 9.97
C LYS A 193 15.15 -16.29 9.29
N SER A 194 15.66 -16.86 8.20
CA SER A 194 15.13 -18.09 7.60
C SER A 194 15.19 -19.26 8.58
N ALA A 195 16.29 -19.37 9.33
CA ALA A 195 16.42 -20.35 10.39
C ALA A 195 15.30 -20.19 11.44
N VAL A 196 14.91 -18.97 11.81
CA VAL A 196 13.81 -18.75 12.79
C VAL A 196 12.48 -19.33 12.31
N PHE A 197 12.14 -19.20 11.03
CA PHE A 197 10.94 -19.85 10.48
C PHE A 197 10.98 -21.37 10.63
N GLN A 198 12.13 -21.97 10.33
CA GLN A 198 12.33 -23.41 10.50
C GLN A 198 12.25 -23.82 11.97
N LEU A 199 12.85 -23.05 12.88
CA LEU A 199 12.79 -23.30 14.33
C LEU A 199 11.35 -23.27 14.83
N ALA A 200 10.59 -22.23 14.49
CA ALA A 200 9.18 -22.12 14.87
C ALA A 200 8.35 -23.28 14.34
N LYS A 201 8.53 -23.64 13.06
CA LYS A 201 7.82 -24.76 12.43
C LYS A 201 8.13 -26.09 13.10
N THR A 202 9.41 -26.39 13.31
CA THR A 202 9.83 -27.64 13.96
C THR A 202 9.35 -27.69 15.41
N PHE A 203 9.41 -26.56 16.12
CA PHE A 203 8.94 -26.51 17.50
C PHE A 203 7.43 -26.67 17.62
N ASP A 204 6.65 -26.09 16.70
CA ASP A 204 5.19 -26.30 16.65
C ASP A 204 4.85 -27.78 16.47
N LEU A 205 5.55 -28.49 15.58
CA LEU A 205 5.35 -29.92 15.37
C LEU A 205 5.67 -30.74 16.64
N TYR A 206 6.72 -30.37 17.38
CA TYR A 206 7.01 -30.96 18.68
C TYR A 206 5.88 -30.66 19.70
N LEU A 207 5.40 -29.41 19.76
CA LEU A 207 4.33 -29.00 20.66
C LEU A 207 3.00 -29.70 20.35
N ARG A 208 2.68 -30.01 19.09
CA ARG A 208 1.50 -30.83 18.76
C ARG A 208 1.52 -32.19 19.44
N THR A 209 2.70 -32.78 19.60
CA THR A 209 2.85 -34.09 20.26
C THR A 209 2.79 -33.96 21.79
N ARG A 210 3.43 -32.93 22.35
CA ARG A 210 3.55 -32.71 23.80
C ARG A 210 2.31 -32.06 24.43
N SER A 211 1.77 -31.06 23.75
CA SER A 211 0.80 -30.08 24.23
C SER A 211 -0.55 -30.16 23.49
N ALA A 212 -0.64 -30.89 22.38
CA ALA A 212 -1.84 -30.96 21.54
C ALA A 212 -2.33 -29.55 21.16
N ASP A 213 -3.58 -29.20 21.51
CA ASP A 213 -4.20 -27.89 21.29
C ASP A 213 -3.87 -26.86 22.38
N LYS A 214 -3.09 -27.24 23.42
CA LYS A 214 -2.79 -26.38 24.57
C LYS A 214 -1.65 -25.41 24.35
N ALA A 215 -0.80 -25.64 23.35
CA ALA A 215 0.27 -24.72 22.99
C ALA A 215 0.57 -24.78 21.50
N LEU A 216 0.91 -23.63 20.91
CA LEU A 216 1.40 -23.53 19.54
C LEU A 216 2.65 -22.67 19.46
N ALA A 217 3.47 -22.90 18.44
CA ALA A 217 4.60 -22.03 18.12
C ALA A 217 4.40 -21.33 16.78
N VAL A 218 4.74 -20.03 16.73
CA VAL A 218 4.60 -19.21 15.52
C VAL A 218 5.86 -18.40 15.24
N ALA A 219 6.18 -18.27 13.96
CA ALA A 219 7.10 -17.24 13.50
C ALA A 219 6.31 -15.95 13.27
N LEU A 220 6.72 -14.86 13.92
CA LEU A 220 6.08 -13.56 13.82
C LEU A 220 6.96 -12.62 13.00
N HIS A 221 6.40 -11.96 11.99
CA HIS A 221 7.01 -10.82 11.32
C HIS A 221 6.29 -9.54 11.76
N PRO A 222 6.97 -8.53 12.31
CA PRO A 222 6.32 -7.37 12.93
C PRO A 222 6.01 -6.25 11.93
N GLY A 223 6.23 -6.47 10.62
CA GLY A 223 6.23 -5.39 9.62
C GLY A 223 7.45 -4.48 9.73
N THR A 224 7.39 -3.34 9.05
CA THR A 224 8.41 -2.29 9.14
C THR A 224 8.11 -1.40 10.35
N VAL A 225 8.87 -1.57 11.43
CA VAL A 225 8.68 -0.81 12.67
C VAL A 225 9.85 0.17 12.87
N ARG A 226 9.54 1.44 13.19
CA ARG A 226 10.54 2.44 13.54
C ARG A 226 11.14 2.13 14.91
N THR A 227 12.35 1.59 14.92
CA THR A 227 13.12 1.30 16.13
C THR A 227 14.59 1.62 15.90
N ASP A 228 15.40 1.64 16.95
CA ASP A 228 16.86 1.77 16.82
C ASP A 228 17.45 0.79 15.82
N PHE A 229 16.85 -0.40 15.69
CA PHE A 229 17.24 -1.45 14.75
C PHE A 229 17.07 -1.02 13.28
N THR A 230 16.14 -0.11 13.00
CA THR A 230 15.85 0.42 11.66
C THR A 230 16.26 1.88 11.53
N ARG A 231 17.02 2.44 12.47
CA ARG A 231 17.33 3.89 12.56
C ARG A 231 17.98 4.43 11.30
N ASP A 232 18.96 3.71 10.76
CA ASP A 232 19.67 4.07 9.53
C ASP A 232 18.76 3.99 8.28
N TYR A 233 17.52 3.51 8.44
CA TYR A 233 16.49 3.38 7.42
C TYR A 233 15.28 4.27 7.67
N TRP A 234 15.27 5.10 8.72
CA TRP A 234 14.13 5.99 8.96
C TRP A 234 13.95 7.01 7.83
N GLU A 235 15.04 7.52 7.26
CA GLU A 235 15.00 8.38 6.06
C GLU A 235 14.58 7.60 4.80
N LEU A 236 15.01 6.33 4.69
CA LEU A 236 14.54 5.42 3.65
C LEU A 236 13.05 5.05 3.80
N THR A 237 12.45 5.18 4.99
CA THR A 237 11.00 4.98 5.17
C THR A 237 10.15 6.16 4.70
N MET A 238 10.69 7.39 4.64
CA MET A 238 10.03 8.48 3.89
C MET A 238 10.18 8.29 2.38
N ALA A 239 11.24 7.61 1.94
CA ALA A 239 11.32 7.05 0.59
C ALA A 239 10.49 5.76 0.41
N SER A 240 9.89 5.18 1.46
CA SER A 240 9.08 3.94 1.34
C SER A 240 7.61 4.18 1.00
N THR A 241 7.16 5.45 0.95
CA THR A 241 6.03 5.83 0.10
C THR A 241 6.43 5.96 -1.37
N GLN A 242 7.73 5.94 -1.70
CA GLN A 242 8.28 6.05 -3.06
C GLN A 242 8.81 4.69 -3.56
N LYS A 243 7.93 3.68 -3.59
CA LYS A 243 8.22 2.42 -4.29
C LYS A 243 8.24 2.60 -5.81
N TYR A 244 7.60 3.65 -6.31
CA TYR A 244 7.38 3.89 -7.73
C TYR A 244 7.91 5.25 -8.14
N SER A 245 8.43 5.33 -9.36
CA SER A 245 8.84 6.58 -10.00
C SER A 245 8.28 6.65 -11.41
N LEU A 246 7.97 7.87 -11.86
CA LEU A 246 7.56 8.18 -13.22
C LEU A 246 8.47 9.31 -13.71
N VAL A 247 9.13 9.10 -14.85
CA VAL A 247 10.14 10.02 -15.43
C VAL A 247 11.22 10.49 -14.43
N GLY A 248 11.61 9.59 -13.52
CA GLY A 248 12.62 9.87 -12.48
C GLY A 248 12.12 10.65 -11.27
N LYS A 249 10.86 11.11 -11.28
CA LYS A 249 10.20 11.71 -10.13
C LYS A 249 9.50 10.62 -9.30
N PRO A 250 9.59 10.68 -7.97
CA PRO A 250 8.88 9.75 -7.11
C PRO A 250 7.36 9.98 -7.18
N ILE A 251 6.58 8.90 -7.21
CA ILE A 251 5.13 8.98 -7.25
C ILE A 251 4.44 8.15 -6.15
N GLY A 252 3.28 8.62 -5.70
CA GLY A 252 2.32 7.82 -4.94
C GLY A 252 1.53 6.88 -5.84
N LEU A 253 0.68 6.05 -5.24
CA LEU A 253 -0.27 5.19 -5.97
C LEU A 253 -1.61 5.86 -6.23
N ASP A 254 -1.81 7.08 -5.77
CA ASP A 254 -2.99 7.89 -6.09
C ASP A 254 -2.61 9.06 -6.99
N GLY A 255 -3.45 9.31 -7.98
CA GLY A 255 -3.32 10.43 -8.90
C GLY A 255 -4.52 11.37 -8.81
N PHE A 256 -4.34 12.58 -9.34
CA PHE A 256 -5.35 13.63 -9.32
C PHE A 256 -5.74 14.06 -10.74
N GLY A 257 -7.02 14.01 -11.05
CA GLY A 257 -7.57 14.41 -12.36
C GLY A 257 -7.97 15.89 -12.40
N LEU A 258 -7.40 16.67 -13.32
CA LEU A 258 -7.57 18.12 -13.40
C LEU A 258 -8.86 18.56 -14.11
N MET A 259 -9.48 17.69 -14.93
CA MET A 259 -10.64 18.00 -15.77
C MET A 259 -11.77 18.73 -15.03
N ARG A 260 -12.08 18.32 -13.80
CA ARG A 260 -13.22 18.87 -13.04
C ARG A 260 -12.98 20.28 -12.49
N LEU A 261 -11.74 20.75 -12.48
CA LEU A 261 -11.38 22.08 -12.01
C LEU A 261 -11.55 23.15 -13.11
N THR A 262 -11.39 22.74 -14.37
CA THR A 262 -11.43 23.63 -15.54
C THR A 262 -12.67 23.42 -16.42
N TRP A 263 -13.57 22.51 -16.03
CA TRP A 263 -14.72 22.14 -16.87
C TRP A 263 -15.62 23.35 -17.20
N PRO A 264 -15.89 23.67 -18.48
CA PRO A 264 -16.52 24.95 -18.86
C PRO A 264 -17.92 25.18 -18.29
N MET A 265 -18.68 24.11 -18.04
CA MET A 265 -20.02 24.21 -17.48
C MET A 265 -20.03 24.59 -16.00
N ALA A 266 -18.91 24.46 -15.31
CA ALA A 266 -18.78 24.78 -13.89
C ALA A 266 -17.30 25.03 -13.52
N PRO A 267 -16.66 26.10 -14.06
CA PRO A 267 -15.27 26.40 -13.72
C PRO A 267 -15.17 26.80 -12.25
N LEU A 268 -14.03 26.50 -11.61
CA LEU A 268 -13.74 26.94 -10.25
C LEU A 268 -12.71 28.08 -10.30
N PRO A 269 -12.86 29.14 -9.47
CA PRO A 269 -11.85 30.18 -9.35
C PRO A 269 -10.61 29.65 -8.62
N ASP A 270 -9.48 30.33 -8.81
CA ASP A 270 -8.19 29.95 -8.23
C ASP A 270 -8.23 29.88 -6.69
N SER A 271 -9.00 30.75 -6.04
CA SER A 271 -9.24 30.74 -4.59
C SER A 271 -9.87 29.44 -4.07
N GLN A 272 -10.51 28.66 -4.94
CA GLN A 272 -11.07 27.34 -4.63
C GLN A 272 -10.21 26.20 -5.17
N THR A 273 -9.60 26.35 -6.36
CA THR A 273 -8.79 25.27 -6.96
C THR A 273 -7.44 25.09 -6.27
N PHE A 274 -6.78 26.16 -5.85
CA PHE A 274 -5.44 26.06 -5.25
C PHE A 274 -5.44 25.28 -3.94
N PRO A 275 -6.39 25.50 -2.99
CA PRO A 275 -6.51 24.66 -1.80
C PRO A 275 -6.72 23.17 -2.10
N ILE A 276 -7.47 22.84 -3.17
CA ILE A 276 -7.69 21.45 -3.59
C ILE A 276 -6.38 20.83 -4.07
N LEU A 277 -5.61 21.55 -4.90
CA LEU A 277 -4.31 21.10 -5.40
C LEU A 277 -3.28 20.93 -4.26
N LYS A 278 -3.21 21.88 -3.32
CA LYS A 278 -2.36 21.74 -2.11
C LYS A 278 -2.76 20.52 -1.29
N THR A 279 -4.07 20.27 -1.14
CA THR A 279 -4.58 19.10 -0.41
C THR A 279 -4.17 17.80 -1.12
N ALA A 280 -4.29 17.76 -2.46
CA ALA A 280 -3.85 16.61 -3.26
C ALA A 280 -2.36 16.31 -3.05
N LEU A 281 -1.49 17.34 -3.06
CA LEU A 281 -0.08 17.16 -2.72
C LEU A 281 0.12 16.65 -1.29
N SER A 282 -0.60 17.20 -0.31
CA SER A 282 -0.40 16.83 1.10
C SER A 282 -0.75 15.37 1.41
N VAL A 283 -1.61 14.75 0.60
CA VAL A 283 -2.00 13.34 0.74
C VAL A 283 -1.26 12.41 -0.22
N GLY A 284 -0.26 12.91 -0.95
CA GLY A 284 0.57 12.10 -1.85
C GLY A 284 -0.06 11.79 -3.21
N MET A 285 -1.09 12.53 -3.64
CA MET A 285 -1.61 12.46 -5.01
C MET A 285 -0.69 13.23 -5.96
N THR A 286 0.43 12.60 -6.34
CA THR A 286 1.52 13.26 -7.08
C THR A 286 1.54 12.98 -8.58
N VAL A 287 0.59 12.21 -9.12
CA VAL A 287 0.40 12.07 -10.57
C VAL A 287 -0.77 12.96 -11.00
N TRP A 288 -0.48 14.11 -11.58
CA TRP A 288 -1.49 15.10 -11.98
C TRP A 288 -1.84 14.96 -13.45
N ASN A 289 -3.07 14.57 -13.70
CA ASN A 289 -3.53 14.17 -15.02
C ASN A 289 -4.43 15.24 -15.64
N GLY A 290 -3.97 15.81 -16.75
CA GLY A 290 -4.64 16.90 -17.47
C GLY A 290 -4.64 16.70 -18.98
N ALA A 291 -5.19 17.71 -19.65
CA ALA A 291 -5.18 17.85 -21.10
C ALA A 291 -5.26 19.32 -21.50
N ASP A 292 -4.75 19.65 -22.68
CA ASP A 292 -4.86 20.97 -23.30
C ASP A 292 -6.29 21.28 -23.83
N PHE A 293 -7.14 20.27 -23.95
CA PHE A 293 -8.57 20.41 -24.27
C PHE A 293 -9.51 20.27 -23.06
N TYR A 294 -8.98 20.12 -21.84
CA TYR A 294 -9.81 20.13 -20.61
C TYR A 294 -10.11 21.56 -20.18
N GLY A 295 -11.15 22.16 -20.76
CA GLY A 295 -11.55 23.54 -20.48
C GLY A 295 -11.74 24.31 -21.78
N THR A 296 -11.53 25.62 -21.73
CA THR A 296 -11.55 26.48 -22.93
C THR A 296 -10.12 26.70 -23.43
N PRO A 297 -9.94 27.21 -24.66
CA PRO A 297 -8.60 27.51 -25.19
C PRO A 297 -7.75 28.45 -24.31
N VAL A 298 -8.39 29.25 -23.45
CA VAL A 298 -7.74 30.23 -22.55
C VAL A 298 -7.81 29.83 -21.07
N ASN A 299 -8.45 28.70 -20.74
CA ASN A 299 -8.58 28.22 -19.37
C ASN A 299 -8.71 26.69 -19.35
N ASN A 300 -7.64 26.00 -19.74
CA ASN A 300 -7.52 24.55 -19.69
C ASN A 300 -6.58 24.10 -18.55
N SER A 301 -6.25 22.80 -18.48
CA SER A 301 -5.36 22.25 -17.45
C SER A 301 -4.01 22.99 -17.38
N LEU A 302 -3.41 23.33 -18.53
CA LEU A 302 -2.12 24.01 -18.59
C LEU A 302 -2.20 25.42 -17.99
N HIS A 303 -3.27 26.16 -18.29
CA HIS A 303 -3.49 27.49 -17.72
C HIS A 303 -3.69 27.43 -16.20
N LEU A 304 -4.45 26.44 -15.70
CA LEU A 304 -4.61 26.22 -14.27
C LEU A 304 -3.26 25.95 -13.59
N ILE A 305 -2.44 25.06 -14.16
CA ILE A 305 -1.13 24.73 -13.58
C ILE A 305 -0.16 25.91 -13.66
N SER A 306 -0.15 26.66 -14.77
CA SER A 306 0.64 27.88 -14.93
C SER A 306 0.32 28.92 -13.84
N ARG A 307 -0.97 29.21 -13.60
CA ARG A 307 -1.38 30.12 -12.51
C ARG A 307 -1.05 29.55 -11.12
N TYR A 308 -1.27 28.26 -10.90
CA TYR A 308 -0.96 27.61 -9.63
C TYR A 308 0.54 27.68 -9.29
N LEU A 309 1.42 27.33 -10.24
CA LEU A 309 2.87 27.36 -10.04
C LEU A 309 3.45 28.77 -10.01
N THR A 310 2.79 29.76 -10.62
CA THR A 310 3.13 31.18 -10.42
C THR A 310 2.89 31.60 -8.97
N ALA A 311 1.81 31.12 -8.35
CA ALA A 311 1.49 31.40 -6.94
C ALA A 311 2.26 30.51 -5.95
N HIS A 312 2.63 29.30 -6.36
CA HIS A 312 3.25 28.26 -5.52
C HIS A 312 4.45 27.61 -6.23
N PRO A 313 5.52 28.36 -6.55
CA PRO A 313 6.66 27.85 -7.29
C PRO A 313 7.40 26.71 -6.57
N GLU A 314 7.30 26.65 -5.24
CA GLU A 314 7.91 25.60 -4.42
C GLU A 314 7.32 24.20 -4.63
N ASP A 315 6.20 24.09 -5.35
CA ASP A 315 5.49 22.83 -5.59
C ASP A 315 5.84 22.18 -6.93
N ALA A 316 6.57 22.85 -7.83
CA ALA A 316 6.83 22.40 -9.20
C ALA A 316 7.48 20.99 -9.29
N ASP A 317 8.32 20.64 -8.31
CA ASP A 317 9.00 19.35 -8.26
C ASP A 317 8.28 18.29 -7.41
N LYS A 318 7.11 18.62 -6.83
CA LYS A 318 6.38 17.72 -5.92
C LYS A 318 5.37 16.80 -6.62
N PHE A 319 5.15 17.00 -7.92
CA PHE A 319 4.26 16.18 -8.73
C PHE A 319 4.81 15.95 -10.14
N VAL A 320 4.18 14.99 -10.82
CA VAL A 320 4.37 14.68 -12.23
C VAL A 320 3.16 15.19 -12.99
N LEU A 321 3.37 16.13 -13.91
CA LEU A 321 2.32 16.63 -14.80
C LEU A 321 2.20 15.78 -16.06
N CYS A 322 1.07 15.10 -16.24
CA CYS A 322 0.75 14.32 -17.43
C CYS A 322 -0.27 15.06 -18.30
N ILE A 323 0.10 15.46 -19.53
CA ILE A 323 -0.77 16.24 -20.45
C ILE A 323 -1.06 15.47 -21.72
N LYS A 324 -2.34 15.15 -21.94
CA LYS A 324 -2.81 14.59 -23.21
C LYS A 324 -3.05 15.70 -24.21
N SER A 325 -2.77 15.42 -25.47
CA SER A 325 -2.94 16.36 -26.57
C SER A 325 -3.21 15.64 -27.89
N GLY A 326 -3.19 16.36 -29.01
CA GLY A 326 -3.45 15.82 -30.35
C GLY A 326 -4.88 16.02 -30.85
N LEU A 327 -5.80 16.50 -30.01
CA LEU A 327 -7.18 16.82 -30.42
C LEU A 327 -7.24 18.21 -31.07
N ARG A 328 -7.44 18.27 -32.38
CA ARG A 328 -7.56 19.54 -33.13
C ARG A 328 -8.95 20.14 -33.07
N ASP A 329 -9.97 19.30 -33.15
CA ASP A 329 -11.36 19.73 -33.14
C ASP A 329 -12.17 18.78 -32.27
N HIS A 330 -12.70 19.34 -31.19
CA HIS A 330 -13.50 18.60 -30.22
C HIS A 330 -14.89 18.23 -30.74
N ALA A 331 -15.46 19.00 -31.67
CA ALA A 331 -16.79 18.72 -32.20
C ALA A 331 -16.78 17.55 -33.20
N THR A 332 -15.73 17.47 -34.01
CA THR A 332 -15.56 16.42 -35.02
C THR A 332 -14.67 15.26 -34.56
N TYR A 333 -14.08 15.38 -33.37
CA TYR A 333 -13.07 14.45 -32.85
C TYR A 333 -11.86 14.30 -33.80
N LYS A 334 -11.49 15.38 -34.49
CA LYS A 334 -10.36 15.38 -35.41
C LYS A 334 -9.05 15.33 -34.63
N MET A 335 -8.26 14.29 -34.88
CA MET A 335 -6.91 14.14 -34.36
C MET A 335 -5.87 14.74 -35.31
N ASP A 336 -4.75 15.17 -34.76
CA ASP A 336 -3.51 15.46 -35.48
C ASP A 336 -2.35 14.99 -34.59
N CYS A 337 -1.99 13.72 -34.76
CA CYS A 337 -0.83 13.12 -34.11
C CYS A 337 0.36 12.99 -35.08
N SER A 338 0.38 13.78 -36.15
CA SER A 338 1.53 13.87 -37.05
C SER A 338 2.75 14.46 -36.31
N PRO A 339 3.99 14.22 -36.79
CA PRO A 339 5.17 14.82 -36.19
C PRO A 339 5.09 16.35 -36.05
N ALA A 340 4.58 17.04 -37.07
CA ALA A 340 4.39 18.48 -37.05
C ALA A 340 3.33 18.91 -36.03
N GLY A 341 2.19 18.20 -36.00
CA GLY A 341 1.10 18.47 -35.05
C GLY A 341 1.54 18.31 -33.60
N LEU A 342 2.19 17.18 -33.27
CA LEU A 342 2.66 16.91 -31.91
C LEU A 342 3.70 17.94 -31.44
N ARG A 343 4.62 18.34 -32.32
CA ARG A 343 5.56 19.42 -32.03
C ARG A 343 4.84 20.73 -31.74
N GLU A 344 3.90 21.13 -32.58
CA GLU A 344 3.11 22.34 -32.38
C GLU A 344 2.36 22.33 -31.04
N PHE A 345 1.69 21.22 -30.73
CA PHE A 345 0.97 21.06 -29.47
C PHE A 345 1.90 21.14 -28.24
N ALA A 346 3.04 20.45 -28.27
CA ALA A 346 4.00 20.48 -27.16
C ALA A 346 4.58 21.89 -26.94
N LEU A 347 4.96 22.58 -28.02
CA LEU A 347 5.49 23.94 -27.94
C LEU A 347 4.44 24.94 -27.44
N ARG A 348 3.19 24.85 -27.90
CA ARG A 348 2.08 25.65 -27.38
C ARG A 348 1.85 25.37 -25.90
N ALA A 349 1.89 24.12 -25.48
CA ALA A 349 1.68 23.77 -24.08
C ALA A 349 2.77 24.36 -23.17
N LEU A 350 4.04 24.35 -23.61
CA LEU A 350 5.14 25.00 -22.91
C LEU A 350 5.01 26.53 -22.87
N ASP A 351 4.54 27.14 -23.97
CA ASP A 351 4.26 28.58 -24.03
C ASP A 351 3.20 28.98 -22.99
N ILE A 352 2.10 28.21 -22.88
CA ILE A 352 1.05 28.43 -21.87
C ILE A 352 1.59 28.27 -20.44
N LEU A 353 2.48 27.30 -20.20
CA LEU A 353 3.15 27.12 -18.91
C LEU A 353 4.12 28.28 -18.59
N ASN A 354 4.48 29.09 -19.58
CA ASN A 354 5.18 30.37 -19.42
C ASN A 354 6.39 30.32 -18.47
N GLY A 355 7.23 29.29 -18.61
CA GLY A 355 8.45 29.12 -17.80
C GLY A 355 8.24 28.62 -16.37
N THR A 356 7.00 28.39 -15.92
CA THR A 356 6.72 27.76 -14.60
C THR A 356 7.22 26.32 -14.54
N MET A 357 7.35 25.67 -15.70
CA MET A 357 8.03 24.38 -15.85
C MET A 357 8.97 24.45 -17.06
N SER A 358 10.18 23.90 -16.92
CA SER A 358 11.15 23.83 -18.01
C SER A 358 10.77 22.83 -19.10
N LYS A 359 9.96 21.82 -18.73
CA LYS A 359 9.43 20.77 -19.60
C LYS A 359 8.10 20.25 -19.06
N ILE A 360 7.31 19.60 -19.91
CA ILE A 360 6.13 18.83 -19.46
C ILE A 360 6.62 17.46 -19.00
N ASP A 361 6.28 17.02 -17.79
CA ASP A 361 6.84 15.77 -17.26
C ASP A 361 6.47 14.56 -18.13
N VAL A 362 5.19 14.41 -18.49
CA VAL A 362 4.72 13.36 -19.41
C VAL A 362 3.75 13.96 -20.42
N PHE A 363 3.97 13.71 -21.70
CA PHE A 363 3.15 14.26 -22.79
C PHE A 363 2.88 13.21 -23.86
N GLY A 364 1.73 13.30 -24.52
CA GLY A 364 1.42 12.38 -25.61
C GLY A 364 -0.03 12.40 -26.06
N LEU A 365 -0.40 11.33 -26.76
CA LEU A 365 -1.63 11.27 -27.56
C LEU A 365 -2.85 11.09 -26.65
N SER A 366 -3.90 11.88 -26.88
CA SER A 366 -5.18 11.70 -26.20
C SER A 366 -5.97 10.53 -26.78
N ARG A 367 -5.75 10.19 -28.05
CA ARG A 367 -6.25 9.02 -28.78
C ARG A 367 -5.29 8.70 -29.92
N VAL A 368 -5.40 7.52 -30.52
CA VAL A 368 -4.67 7.20 -31.77
C VAL A 368 -5.27 8.01 -32.92
N ASP A 369 -4.40 8.60 -33.73
CA ASP A 369 -4.80 9.22 -34.99
C ASP A 369 -4.92 8.13 -36.07
N PRO A 370 -6.10 7.90 -36.65
CA PRO A 370 -6.28 6.86 -37.66
C PRO A 370 -5.48 7.12 -38.95
N ASN A 371 -4.99 8.35 -39.17
CA ASN A 371 -4.26 8.73 -40.37
C ASN A 371 -2.73 8.72 -40.19
N VAL A 372 -2.23 8.48 -38.97
CA VAL A 372 -0.80 8.51 -38.67
C VAL A 372 -0.40 7.22 -37.97
N PRO A 373 0.56 6.45 -38.50
CA PRO A 373 1.09 5.29 -37.80
C PRO A 373 1.62 5.65 -36.42
N VAL A 374 1.29 4.84 -35.40
CA VAL A 374 1.69 5.12 -34.01
C VAL A 374 3.21 5.29 -33.86
N GLU A 375 4.00 4.57 -34.68
CA GLU A 375 5.46 4.65 -34.67
C GLU A 375 5.97 6.03 -35.09
N GLU A 376 5.31 6.69 -36.05
CA GLU A 376 5.66 8.05 -36.47
C GLU A 376 5.35 9.06 -35.36
N SER A 377 4.17 8.96 -34.75
CA SER A 377 3.78 9.79 -33.60
C SER A 377 4.74 9.60 -32.43
N VAL A 378 5.09 8.36 -32.09
CA VAL A 378 5.97 8.02 -30.98
C VAL A 378 7.41 8.45 -31.25
N LYS A 379 7.89 8.35 -32.49
CA LYS A 379 9.20 8.89 -32.87
C LYS A 379 9.26 10.41 -32.68
N ALA A 380 8.22 11.13 -33.09
CA ALA A 380 8.15 12.58 -32.86
C ALA A 380 8.13 12.95 -31.37
N LEU A 381 7.43 12.17 -30.53
CA LEU A 381 7.46 12.34 -29.07
C LEU A 381 8.85 12.03 -28.49
N ALA A 382 9.57 11.04 -29.03
CA ALA A 382 10.95 10.76 -28.63
C ALA A 382 11.89 11.93 -28.96
N GLU A 383 11.76 12.51 -30.16
CA GLU A 383 12.53 13.70 -30.57
C GLU A 383 12.26 14.89 -29.62
N LEU A 384 10.99 15.14 -29.25
CA LEU A 384 10.63 16.17 -28.28
C LEU A 384 11.22 15.91 -26.88
N ARG A 385 11.30 14.64 -26.47
CA ARG A 385 11.94 14.25 -25.20
C ARG A 385 13.44 14.50 -25.24
N ASP A 386 14.08 14.14 -26.34
CA ASP A 386 15.53 14.31 -26.53
C ASP A 386 15.91 15.79 -26.63
N GLU A 387 15.03 16.64 -27.17
CA GLU A 387 15.12 18.12 -27.11
C GLU A 387 14.85 18.71 -25.71
N GLY A 388 14.48 17.87 -24.73
CA GLY A 388 14.17 18.30 -23.36
C GLY A 388 12.83 19.02 -23.21
N LYS A 389 11.95 18.99 -24.22
CA LYS A 389 10.62 19.62 -24.18
C LYS A 389 9.62 18.83 -23.32
N ILE A 390 9.80 17.51 -23.27
CA ILE A 390 8.99 16.60 -22.46
C ILE A 390 9.89 15.63 -21.68
N GLY A 391 9.42 15.11 -20.55
CA GLY A 391 10.17 14.13 -19.73
C GLY A 391 9.91 12.68 -20.11
N GLY A 392 8.70 12.36 -20.57
CA GLY A 392 8.27 11.01 -20.91
C GLY A 392 7.05 10.99 -21.81
N ILE A 393 6.74 9.79 -22.30
CA ILE A 393 5.77 9.57 -23.36
C ILE A 393 4.54 8.85 -22.81
N GLN A 394 3.35 9.36 -23.11
CA GLN A 394 2.09 8.67 -22.83
C GLN A 394 1.27 8.31 -24.07
N LEU A 395 0.51 7.22 -23.95
CA LEU A 395 -0.54 6.81 -24.87
C LEU A 395 -1.86 6.72 -24.11
N THR A 396 -2.99 6.89 -24.79
CA THR A 396 -4.32 6.84 -24.15
C THR A 396 -5.26 5.97 -24.97
N GLU A 397 -5.97 5.05 -24.30
CA GLU A 397 -7.04 4.20 -24.87
C GLU A 397 -6.58 3.37 -26.09
N VAL A 398 -5.35 2.84 -25.97
CA VAL A 398 -4.69 2.00 -26.98
C VAL A 398 -4.83 0.51 -26.67
N ARG A 399 -4.96 -0.32 -27.70
CA ARG A 399 -4.98 -1.78 -27.60
C ARG A 399 -3.57 -2.34 -27.40
N ALA A 400 -3.50 -3.59 -26.95
CA ALA A 400 -2.25 -4.27 -26.64
C ALA A 400 -1.23 -4.28 -27.79
N GLU A 401 -1.68 -4.45 -29.03
CA GLU A 401 -0.83 -4.43 -30.22
C GLU A 401 -0.18 -3.05 -30.45
N THR A 402 -0.96 -1.97 -30.32
CA THR A 402 -0.49 -0.59 -30.47
C THR A 402 0.54 -0.24 -29.40
N ILE A 403 0.35 -0.71 -28.16
CA ILE A 403 1.33 -0.56 -27.06
C ILE A 403 2.66 -1.20 -27.44
N ARG A 404 2.67 -2.46 -27.92
CA ARG A 404 3.91 -3.16 -28.28
C ARG A 404 4.62 -2.50 -29.46
N ARG A 405 3.86 -2.05 -30.47
CA ARG A 405 4.40 -1.30 -31.61
C ARG A 405 5.05 0.00 -31.16
N ALA A 406 4.38 0.79 -30.32
CA ALA A 406 4.95 2.00 -29.74
C ALA A 406 6.22 1.73 -28.91
N ALA A 407 6.19 0.70 -28.04
CA ALA A 407 7.31 0.33 -27.19
C ALA A 407 8.52 -0.22 -27.98
N SER A 408 8.33 -0.67 -29.23
CA SER A 408 9.42 -1.08 -30.12
C SER A 408 10.23 0.10 -30.67
N VAL A 409 9.65 1.30 -30.68
CA VAL A 409 10.32 2.53 -31.15
C VAL A 409 11.15 3.16 -30.05
N THR A 410 10.58 3.30 -28.85
CA THR A 410 11.20 3.97 -27.70
C THR A 410 10.48 3.58 -26.41
N LYS A 411 11.03 3.96 -25.26
CA LYS A 411 10.36 3.77 -23.97
C LYS A 411 9.06 4.58 -23.93
N ILE A 412 7.96 3.89 -23.64
CA ILE A 412 6.68 4.48 -23.24
C ILE A 412 6.64 4.48 -21.70
N ASP A 413 6.30 5.61 -21.09
CA ASP A 413 6.35 5.77 -19.63
C ASP A 413 4.99 5.49 -18.99
N MET A 414 3.92 5.83 -19.70
CA MET A 414 2.55 5.77 -19.20
C MET A 414 1.57 5.36 -20.29
N VAL A 415 0.62 4.49 -19.95
CA VAL A 415 -0.60 4.28 -20.73
C VAL A 415 -1.76 4.68 -19.85
N GLU A 416 -2.69 5.46 -20.41
CA GLU A 416 -3.95 5.76 -19.74
C GLU A 416 -5.10 4.95 -20.33
N ALA A 417 -5.93 4.38 -19.45
CA ALA A 417 -7.10 3.59 -19.82
C ALA A 417 -8.24 3.81 -18.82
N GLU A 418 -9.48 3.60 -19.25
CA GLU A 418 -10.60 3.58 -18.31
C GLU A 418 -10.54 2.29 -17.48
N ILE A 419 -10.42 2.43 -16.16
CA ILE A 419 -10.37 1.29 -15.24
C ILE A 419 -11.20 1.62 -14.01
N SER A 420 -12.18 0.79 -13.72
CA SER A 420 -12.98 0.89 -12.49
C SER A 420 -13.65 -0.45 -12.22
N LEU A 421 -14.39 -0.57 -11.11
CA LEU A 421 -15.32 -1.68 -10.90
C LEU A 421 -16.44 -1.74 -11.97
N TRP A 422 -16.47 -0.79 -12.91
CA TRP A 422 -17.41 -0.72 -14.03
C TRP A 422 -16.77 -0.96 -15.40
N SER A 423 -15.44 -0.95 -15.49
CA SER A 423 -14.68 -1.08 -16.74
C SER A 423 -13.42 -1.88 -16.42
N THR A 424 -13.48 -3.18 -16.67
CA THR A 424 -12.45 -4.15 -16.27
C THR A 424 -11.74 -4.77 -17.49
N GLU A 425 -12.07 -4.32 -18.70
CA GLU A 425 -11.68 -4.95 -19.96
C GLU A 425 -10.16 -4.98 -20.13
N VAL A 426 -9.45 -3.98 -19.60
CA VAL A 426 -7.99 -3.87 -19.63
C VAL A 426 -7.27 -5.10 -19.07
N PHE A 427 -7.93 -5.85 -18.18
CA PHE A 427 -7.37 -7.03 -17.53
C PHE A 427 -7.53 -8.30 -18.36
N SER A 428 -8.44 -8.31 -19.34
CA SER A 428 -8.71 -9.46 -20.21
C SER A 428 -8.32 -9.23 -21.68
N ASN A 429 -8.29 -7.99 -22.14
CA ASN A 429 -8.00 -7.62 -23.54
C ASN A 429 -6.49 -7.51 -23.86
N GLY A 430 -5.63 -7.77 -22.87
CA GLY A 430 -4.17 -7.76 -23.02
C GLY A 430 -3.49 -6.40 -22.81
N VAL A 431 -4.22 -5.30 -22.59
CA VAL A 431 -3.64 -3.96 -22.36
C VAL A 431 -2.78 -3.94 -21.10
N ALA A 432 -3.32 -4.41 -19.96
CA ALA A 432 -2.55 -4.45 -18.70
C ALA A 432 -1.31 -5.34 -18.84
N LYS A 433 -1.45 -6.48 -19.52
CA LYS A 433 -0.33 -7.40 -19.80
C LYS A 433 0.75 -6.73 -20.64
N ALA A 434 0.39 -6.03 -21.71
CA ALA A 434 1.34 -5.31 -22.55
C ALA A 434 2.06 -4.20 -21.76
N CYS A 435 1.35 -3.49 -20.87
CA CYS A 435 1.98 -2.51 -19.99
C CYS A 435 3.00 -3.17 -19.05
N ALA A 436 2.66 -4.31 -18.44
CA ALA A 436 3.56 -5.04 -17.55
C ALA A 436 4.81 -5.57 -18.29
N GLU A 437 4.65 -6.11 -19.50
CA GLU A 437 5.73 -6.59 -20.38
C GLU A 437 6.81 -5.51 -20.61
N HIS A 438 6.40 -4.24 -20.67
CA HIS A 438 7.29 -3.11 -21.00
C HIS A 438 7.59 -2.19 -19.81
N GLY A 439 7.16 -2.53 -18.59
CA GLY A 439 7.38 -1.70 -17.40
C GLY A 439 6.66 -0.34 -17.46
N ILE A 440 5.53 -0.27 -18.16
CA ILE A 440 4.73 0.94 -18.36
C ILE A 440 3.77 1.11 -17.16
N ILE A 441 3.69 2.32 -16.61
CA ILE A 441 2.68 2.65 -15.58
C ILE A 441 1.32 2.79 -16.25
N LEU A 442 0.31 2.10 -15.70
CA LEU A 442 -1.06 2.17 -16.18
C LEU A 442 -1.85 3.17 -15.34
N VAL A 443 -2.23 4.31 -15.92
CA VAL A 443 -3.06 5.29 -15.23
C VAL A 443 -4.54 5.00 -15.51
N ALA A 444 -5.29 4.84 -14.43
CA ALA A 444 -6.71 4.51 -14.46
C ALA A 444 -7.54 5.80 -14.47
N HIS A 445 -8.00 6.23 -15.65
CA HIS A 445 -8.93 7.35 -15.75
C HIS A 445 -10.36 6.92 -15.44
N THR A 446 -11.17 7.88 -14.99
CA THR A 446 -12.57 7.64 -14.58
C THR A 446 -12.71 6.50 -13.56
N PRO A 447 -11.87 6.45 -12.50
CA PRO A 447 -11.81 5.30 -11.58
C PRO A 447 -13.10 5.09 -10.77
N LEU A 448 -13.97 6.11 -10.72
CA LEU A 448 -15.27 6.07 -10.05
C LEU A 448 -16.46 5.98 -11.03
N GLY A 449 -16.23 5.58 -12.29
CA GLY A 449 -17.29 5.38 -13.29
C GLY A 449 -18.11 6.64 -13.60
N GLY A 450 -17.46 7.81 -13.63
CA GLY A 450 -18.14 9.09 -13.81
C GLY A 450 -18.90 9.57 -12.57
N GLY A 451 -18.64 8.98 -11.40
CA GLY A 451 -19.30 9.29 -10.14
C GLY A 451 -20.30 8.23 -9.69
N ILE A 452 -20.66 7.27 -10.54
CA ILE A 452 -21.62 6.21 -10.20
C ILE A 452 -21.16 5.37 -8.99
N LEU A 453 -19.85 5.12 -8.87
CA LEU A 453 -19.25 4.35 -7.78
C LEU A 453 -19.07 5.17 -6.48
N THR A 454 -19.63 6.38 -6.39
CA THR A 454 -19.67 7.16 -5.13
C THR A 454 -20.88 6.82 -4.28
N GLY A 455 -21.89 6.14 -4.85
CA GLY A 455 -23.17 5.89 -4.19
C GLY A 455 -24.12 7.09 -4.18
N LYS A 456 -23.78 8.18 -4.89
CA LYS A 456 -24.59 9.42 -4.97
C LYS A 456 -25.87 9.27 -5.81
N TYR A 457 -25.87 8.37 -6.80
CA TYR A 457 -26.98 8.17 -7.72
C TYR A 457 -27.66 6.84 -7.39
N GLU A 458 -28.90 6.88 -6.91
CA GLU A 458 -29.64 5.69 -6.48
C GLU A 458 -30.68 5.24 -7.51
N SER A 459 -31.10 6.16 -8.38
CA SER A 459 -32.02 5.96 -9.48
C SER A 459 -31.50 6.55 -10.79
N TRP A 460 -32.12 6.17 -11.91
CA TRP A 460 -31.79 6.74 -13.22
C TRP A 460 -32.10 8.24 -13.27
N ASP A 461 -33.12 8.69 -12.55
CA ASP A 461 -33.55 10.08 -12.50
C ASP A 461 -32.50 10.99 -11.86
N ASP A 462 -31.69 10.46 -10.93
CA ASP A 462 -30.61 11.19 -10.27
C ASP A 462 -29.42 11.50 -11.21
N LEU A 463 -29.34 10.81 -12.35
CA LEU A 463 -28.21 10.94 -13.26
C LEU A 463 -28.19 12.32 -13.95
N PRO A 464 -27.03 13.00 -14.00
CA PRO A 464 -26.84 14.17 -14.85
C PRO A 464 -27.14 13.87 -16.32
N ALA A 465 -27.65 14.86 -17.05
CA ALA A 465 -27.98 14.73 -18.47
C ALA A 465 -26.82 14.20 -19.33
N ILE A 466 -25.58 14.60 -19.03
CA ILE A 466 -24.37 14.14 -19.74
C ILE A 466 -24.03 12.67 -19.49
N MET A 467 -24.49 12.07 -18.39
CA MET A 467 -24.36 10.64 -18.17
C MET A 467 -25.43 9.88 -18.94
N LYS A 468 -26.67 10.38 -18.96
CA LYS A 468 -27.82 9.77 -19.66
C LYS A 468 -27.59 9.59 -21.17
N SER A 469 -26.67 10.33 -21.78
CA SER A 469 -26.33 10.19 -23.20
C SER A 469 -25.40 9.00 -23.52
N ARG A 470 -24.86 8.29 -22.53
CA ARG A 470 -23.99 7.12 -22.79
C ARG A 470 -24.80 5.81 -22.74
N PRO A 471 -24.50 4.83 -23.61
CA PRO A 471 -25.28 3.59 -23.69
C PRO A 471 -25.40 2.83 -22.36
N ARG A 472 -24.33 2.74 -21.57
CA ARG A 472 -24.36 2.13 -20.23
C ARG A 472 -25.30 2.78 -19.19
N PHE A 473 -25.80 3.97 -19.48
CA PHE A 473 -26.79 4.68 -18.67
C PHE A 473 -28.16 4.79 -19.36
N ALA A 474 -28.36 4.12 -20.50
CA ALA A 474 -29.69 3.96 -21.08
C ALA A 474 -30.59 3.20 -20.08
N PRO A 475 -31.90 3.53 -19.98
CA PRO A 475 -32.78 2.95 -18.96
C PRO A 475 -32.71 1.42 -18.88
N GLU A 476 -32.70 0.74 -20.02
CA GLU A 476 -32.65 -0.72 -20.14
C GLU A 476 -31.34 -1.32 -19.58
N ASN A 477 -30.22 -0.63 -19.76
CA ASN A 477 -28.92 -1.07 -19.24
C ASN A 477 -28.77 -0.70 -17.76
N PHE A 478 -29.28 0.47 -17.36
CA PHE A 478 -29.17 1.01 -16.01
C PHE A 478 -29.78 0.08 -14.96
N GLU A 479 -30.90 -0.58 -15.27
CA GLU A 479 -31.58 -1.50 -14.36
C GLU A 479 -30.69 -2.67 -13.92
N ASN A 480 -29.90 -3.23 -14.84
CA ASN A 480 -28.90 -4.25 -14.50
C ASN A 480 -27.70 -3.63 -13.77
N ASN A 481 -27.17 -2.57 -14.36
CA ASN A 481 -25.95 -1.89 -13.96
C ASN A 481 -26.00 -1.34 -12.52
N VAL A 482 -27.15 -0.85 -12.06
CA VAL A 482 -27.32 -0.35 -10.68
C VAL A 482 -27.21 -1.46 -9.63
N LYS A 483 -27.45 -2.74 -9.99
CA LYS A 483 -27.32 -3.87 -9.06
C LYS A 483 -25.86 -4.06 -8.61
N LEU A 484 -24.91 -3.89 -9.54
CA LEU A 484 -23.48 -3.86 -9.23
C LEU A 484 -23.17 -2.75 -8.20
N ILE A 485 -23.66 -1.52 -8.45
CA ILE A 485 -23.44 -0.39 -7.53
C ILE A 485 -23.96 -0.71 -6.12
N LYS A 486 -25.17 -1.27 -6.03
CA LYS A 486 -25.78 -1.65 -4.75
C LYS A 486 -24.91 -2.65 -3.98
N LYS A 487 -24.38 -3.67 -4.66
CA LYS A 487 -23.48 -4.66 -4.04
C LYS A 487 -22.14 -4.08 -3.60
N VAL A 488 -21.56 -3.18 -4.40
CA VAL A 488 -20.35 -2.45 -3.99
C VAL A 488 -20.62 -1.57 -2.77
N LYS A 489 -21.78 -0.89 -2.72
CA LYS A 489 -22.20 -0.07 -1.57
C LYS A 489 -22.40 -0.91 -0.30
N GLU A 490 -23.10 -2.05 -0.40
CA GLU A 490 -23.28 -3.00 0.70
C GLU A 490 -21.93 -3.47 1.27
N MET A 491 -20.99 -3.84 0.39
CA MET A 491 -19.66 -4.27 0.79
C MET A 491 -18.87 -3.13 1.45
N ALA A 492 -18.89 -1.93 0.87
CA ALA A 492 -18.22 -0.77 1.44
C ALA A 492 -18.74 -0.45 2.86
N SER A 493 -20.07 -0.50 3.05
CA SER A 493 -20.70 -0.34 4.37
C SER A 493 -20.25 -1.42 5.35
N SER A 494 -20.18 -2.69 4.95
CA SER A 494 -19.71 -3.77 5.81
C SER A 494 -18.26 -3.60 6.28
N LYS A 495 -17.43 -2.91 5.49
CA LYS A 495 -16.03 -2.59 5.81
C LYS A 495 -15.85 -1.23 6.49
N GLY A 496 -16.92 -0.47 6.72
CA GLY A 496 -16.84 0.86 7.34
C GLY A 496 -16.14 1.90 6.48
N CYS A 497 -16.23 1.80 5.14
CA CYS A 497 -15.61 2.72 4.19
C CYS A 497 -16.61 3.27 3.17
N THR A 498 -16.23 4.30 2.41
CA THR A 498 -17.08 4.80 1.32
C THR A 498 -16.95 3.92 0.06
N PRO A 499 -17.98 3.86 -0.80
CA PRO A 499 -17.87 3.15 -2.09
C PRO A 499 -16.71 3.64 -2.96
N ALA A 500 -16.38 4.93 -2.88
CA ALA A 500 -15.25 5.52 -3.58
C ALA A 500 -13.91 4.96 -3.07
N GLN A 501 -13.73 4.90 -1.75
CA GLN A 501 -12.52 4.34 -1.13
C GLN A 501 -12.35 2.85 -1.49
N LEU A 502 -13.43 2.07 -1.45
CA LEU A 502 -13.42 0.67 -1.86
C LEU A 502 -12.99 0.51 -3.33
N ALA A 503 -13.59 1.29 -4.23
CA ALA A 503 -13.30 1.24 -5.67
C ALA A 503 -11.84 1.62 -5.98
N LEU A 504 -11.33 2.71 -5.38
CA LEU A 504 -9.95 3.16 -5.57
C LEU A 504 -8.93 2.15 -5.01
N SER A 505 -9.21 1.60 -3.83
CA SER A 505 -8.37 0.57 -3.20
C SER A 505 -8.34 -0.72 -4.02
N TRP A 506 -9.47 -1.10 -4.64
CA TRP A 506 -9.54 -2.25 -5.53
C TRP A 506 -8.62 -2.10 -6.77
N ILE A 507 -8.59 -0.91 -7.39
CA ILE A 507 -7.69 -0.63 -8.53
C ILE A 507 -6.23 -0.81 -8.11
N LYS A 508 -5.84 -0.25 -6.96
CA LYS A 508 -4.47 -0.35 -6.43
C LYS A 508 -4.11 -1.79 -6.05
N LYS A 509 -5.05 -2.54 -5.45
CA LYS A 509 -4.88 -3.96 -5.13
C LYS A 509 -4.71 -4.80 -6.41
N LYS A 510 -5.48 -4.52 -7.46
CA LYS A 510 -5.27 -5.14 -8.79
C LYS A 510 -3.88 -4.87 -9.35
N GLY A 511 -3.39 -3.64 -9.28
CA GLY A 511 -2.01 -3.30 -9.69
C GLY A 511 -0.91 -3.94 -8.84
N SER A 512 -1.25 -4.54 -7.69
CA SER A 512 -0.31 -5.25 -6.82
C SER A 512 -0.26 -6.76 -7.05
N GLU A 513 -1.17 -7.32 -7.85
CA GLU A 513 -1.19 -8.74 -8.18
C GLU A 513 0.05 -9.12 -9.03
N PRO A 514 0.61 -10.32 -8.87
CA PRO A 514 1.76 -10.76 -9.67
C PRO A 514 1.48 -10.69 -11.18
N GLY A 515 2.42 -10.10 -11.93
CA GLY A 515 2.30 -9.94 -13.38
C GLY A 515 1.47 -8.75 -13.85
N MET A 516 0.94 -7.94 -12.93
CA MET A 516 0.22 -6.71 -13.25
C MET A 516 1.16 -5.51 -13.33
N PRO A 517 0.85 -4.51 -14.19
CA PRO A 517 1.56 -3.25 -14.16
C PRO A 517 1.21 -2.48 -12.89
N VAL A 518 2.02 -1.49 -12.54
CA VAL A 518 1.64 -0.52 -11.52
C VAL A 518 0.44 0.27 -12.03
N ILE A 519 -0.64 0.31 -11.24
CA ILE A 519 -1.86 1.03 -11.62
C ILE A 519 -2.08 2.22 -10.68
N VAL A 520 -2.26 3.41 -11.26
CA VAL A 520 -2.48 4.66 -10.52
C VAL A 520 -3.87 5.22 -10.90
N PRO A 521 -4.90 5.11 -10.04
CA PRO A 521 -6.17 5.81 -10.25
C PRO A 521 -6.01 7.32 -10.20
N VAL A 522 -6.49 8.02 -11.24
CA VAL A 522 -6.55 9.49 -11.26
C VAL A 522 -7.97 9.96 -10.98
N VAL A 523 -8.23 10.30 -9.72
CA VAL A 523 -9.56 10.74 -9.27
C VAL A 523 -9.68 12.27 -9.33
N GLY A 524 -10.80 12.77 -9.85
CA GLY A 524 -11.10 14.20 -9.86
C GLY A 524 -11.96 14.61 -8.68
N ALA A 525 -11.57 15.67 -7.97
CA ALA A 525 -12.33 16.25 -6.86
C ALA A 525 -12.62 17.74 -7.08
N ARG A 526 -13.58 18.28 -6.32
CA ARG A 526 -13.94 19.71 -6.34
C ARG A 526 -13.89 20.37 -4.96
N THR A 527 -13.51 19.62 -3.92
CA THR A 527 -13.30 20.16 -2.57
C THR A 527 -12.13 19.43 -1.90
N PRO A 528 -11.41 20.07 -0.96
CA PRO A 528 -10.37 19.42 -0.15
C PRO A 528 -10.87 18.18 0.60
N GLU A 529 -12.09 18.20 1.13
CA GLU A 529 -12.68 17.10 1.89
C GLU A 529 -12.84 15.85 1.03
N THR A 530 -13.26 16.04 -0.24
CA THR A 530 -13.37 14.92 -1.20
C THR A 530 -11.98 14.35 -1.55
N VAL A 531 -10.95 15.19 -1.61
CA VAL A 531 -9.56 14.71 -1.80
C VAL A 531 -9.12 13.86 -0.61
N LEU A 532 -9.33 14.35 0.62
CA LEU A 532 -9.00 13.64 1.85
C LEU A 532 -9.78 12.33 1.99
N GLU A 533 -11.04 12.29 1.58
CA GLU A 533 -11.84 11.07 1.58
C GLU A 533 -11.27 10.04 0.62
N ASN A 534 -11.01 10.43 -0.64
CA ASN A 534 -10.56 9.53 -1.70
C ASN A 534 -9.13 9.02 -1.49
N ALA A 535 -8.30 9.76 -0.75
CA ALA A 535 -6.92 9.37 -0.44
C ALA A 535 -6.81 8.29 0.65
N LYS A 536 -7.92 7.95 1.34
CA LYS A 536 -7.91 6.93 2.39
C LYS A 536 -8.01 5.53 1.79
N ASP A 537 -6.98 4.74 2.05
CA ASP A 537 -6.93 3.34 1.66
C ASP A 537 -7.81 2.43 2.52
N VAL A 538 -8.39 1.44 1.87
CA VAL A 538 -9.12 0.34 2.49
C VAL A 538 -8.31 -0.93 2.29
N GLU A 539 -8.01 -1.63 3.39
CA GLU A 539 -7.33 -2.91 3.29
C GLU A 539 -8.25 -3.99 2.67
N LEU A 540 -7.82 -4.53 1.54
CA LEU A 540 -8.51 -5.60 0.82
C LEU A 540 -7.75 -6.92 0.94
N THR A 541 -8.39 -7.84 1.66
CA THR A 541 -7.96 -9.24 1.77
C THR A 541 -8.24 -9.99 0.47
N ASP A 542 -7.69 -11.20 0.33
CA ASP A 542 -7.96 -12.03 -0.85
C ASP A 542 -9.43 -12.48 -0.89
N THR A 543 -10.08 -12.62 0.28
CA THR A 543 -11.52 -12.86 0.40
C THR A 543 -12.33 -11.66 -0.13
N ASP A 544 -11.94 -10.44 0.21
CA ASP A 544 -12.58 -9.23 -0.32
C ASP A 544 -12.45 -9.16 -1.85
N MET A 545 -11.26 -9.45 -2.37
CA MET A 545 -11.00 -9.45 -3.81
C MET A 545 -11.83 -10.49 -4.54
N LYS A 546 -11.99 -11.68 -3.96
CA LYS A 546 -12.87 -12.73 -4.48
C LYS A 546 -14.34 -12.29 -4.46
N GLN A 547 -14.81 -11.69 -3.38
CA GLN A 547 -16.18 -11.18 -3.29
C GLN A 547 -16.46 -10.11 -4.36
N LEU A 548 -15.52 -9.17 -4.57
CA LEU A 548 -15.64 -8.18 -5.64
C LEU A 548 -15.65 -8.83 -7.02
N GLN A 549 -14.83 -9.85 -7.25
CA GLN A 549 -14.85 -10.63 -8.50
C GLN A 549 -16.20 -11.32 -8.72
N ASP A 550 -16.78 -11.94 -7.70
CA ASP A 550 -18.07 -12.60 -7.77
C ASP A 550 -19.20 -11.59 -8.07
N ILE A 551 -19.14 -10.38 -7.50
CA ILE A 551 -20.05 -9.27 -7.81
C ILE A 551 -19.93 -8.88 -9.29
N LEU A 552 -18.71 -8.66 -9.79
CA LEU A 552 -18.46 -8.27 -11.18
C LEU A 552 -18.96 -9.32 -12.18
N GLN A 553 -18.81 -10.60 -11.86
CA GLN A 553 -19.30 -11.71 -12.68
C GLN A 553 -20.82 -11.84 -12.66
N SER A 554 -21.44 -11.59 -11.51
CA SER A 554 -22.91 -11.70 -11.35
C SER A 554 -23.67 -10.55 -12.01
N PHE A 555 -23.02 -9.38 -12.15
CA PHE A 555 -23.62 -8.17 -12.70
C PHE A 555 -22.72 -7.56 -13.78
N PRO A 556 -22.52 -8.25 -14.93
CA PRO A 556 -21.72 -7.70 -16.01
C PRO A 556 -22.33 -6.39 -16.50
N VAL A 557 -21.49 -5.38 -16.72
CA VAL A 557 -21.94 -4.07 -17.19
C VAL A 557 -22.53 -4.18 -18.59
N GLN A 558 -23.73 -3.66 -18.77
CA GLN A 558 -24.44 -3.61 -20.04
C GLN A 558 -24.32 -2.24 -20.70
N GLY A 559 -24.31 -2.24 -22.03
CA GLY A 559 -24.17 -1.05 -22.87
C GLY A 559 -22.73 -0.57 -23.02
N ASP A 560 -22.42 -0.06 -24.22
CA ASP A 560 -21.10 0.48 -24.54
C ASP A 560 -20.69 1.67 -23.66
N ARG A 561 -19.36 1.88 -23.55
CA ARG A 561 -18.76 3.03 -22.85
C ARG A 561 -19.15 4.36 -23.46
N TRP A 562 -19.14 4.41 -24.79
CA TRP A 562 -19.33 5.61 -25.59
C TRP A 562 -20.39 5.37 -26.67
N PRO A 563 -21.12 6.41 -27.10
CA PRO A 563 -21.87 6.37 -28.35
C PRO A 563 -20.95 6.10 -29.55
N ALA A 564 -21.54 5.66 -30.67
CA ALA A 564 -20.81 5.22 -31.86
C ALA A 564 -19.80 6.24 -32.44
N GLY A 565 -20.00 7.55 -32.26
CA GLY A 565 -19.06 8.58 -32.72
C GLY A 565 -17.74 8.55 -31.95
N PRO A 566 -17.73 8.93 -30.66
CA PRO A 566 -16.52 8.91 -29.82
C PRO A 566 -15.90 7.51 -29.66
N ALA A 567 -16.69 6.45 -29.80
CA ALA A 567 -16.21 5.07 -29.73
C ALA A 567 -15.12 4.77 -30.76
N LYS A 568 -15.18 5.38 -31.96
CA LYS A 568 -14.23 5.13 -33.07
C LYS A 568 -12.77 5.45 -32.76
N LEU A 569 -12.51 6.27 -31.76
CA LEU A 569 -11.16 6.66 -31.37
C LEU A 569 -10.59 5.85 -30.21
N ASN A 570 -11.38 4.97 -29.58
CA ASN A 570 -10.87 4.00 -28.61
C ASN A 570 -10.63 2.68 -29.34
N GLU A 571 -9.48 2.07 -29.11
CA GLU A 571 -9.09 0.88 -29.87
C GLU A 571 -9.72 -0.43 -29.35
N TYR A 572 -10.46 -0.38 -28.24
CA TYR A 572 -11.12 -1.55 -27.62
C TYR A 572 -12.38 -1.17 -26.82
#